data_AF-A0A7K9YN58-F1
#
_entry.id   AF-A0A7K9YN58-F1
#
_cell.length_a   1.000
_cell.length_b   1.000
_cell.length_c   1.000
_cell.angle_alpha   90.00
_cell.angle_beta   90.00
_cell.angle_gamma   90.00
#
_symmetry.space_group_name_H-M   'P 1'
#
loop_
_entity.id
_entity.type
_entity.pdbx_description
1 polymer ?
#
loop_
_entity_poly.entity_id
_entity_poly.type
_entity_poly.pdbx_seq_one_letter_code
_entity_poly.pdbx_strand_id
1 'polypeptide(L)'
;SHSYVGPDYSVQKNTGKISLEHIDALSVKSFPLCMRQLHKALRENHHLRHGGRMQYGLFLKGIGLTLEQALEFWKKEFIRGKVDADKFDKGYAYSIRHNYGKEGKRTDYTPYSCMKIIMSNPPSQGDYHGCPFRHSDPELLKQKLQSYKVPPSGVTQILELVKGMHYQLACQKYFELTHEVDDIGFSLNHPNQYFAESQRILSGGREVKKELSHLGNSQQKNNSQESVNSNSTPTSSNTTTDVELEGLEAYFTED
;
A
#
# COMPACT_ATOMS: atom_id res chain seq x y z
N SER A 1 -21.33 -3.30 10.00
CA SER A 1 -20.85 -3.80 8.69
C SER A 1 -20.11 -2.66 8.00
N HIS A 2 -18.79 -2.57 8.18
CA HIS A 2 -17.94 -1.53 7.56
C HIS A 2 -17.18 -2.09 6.36
N SER A 3 -17.91 -2.75 5.47
CA SER A 3 -17.32 -3.39 4.28
C SER A 3 -16.81 -2.31 3.32
N TYR A 4 -15.57 -2.44 2.86
CA TYR A 4 -14.99 -1.57 1.85
C TYR A 4 -15.72 -1.77 0.51
N VAL A 5 -16.21 -0.68 -0.10
CA VAL A 5 -17.01 -0.70 -1.35
C VAL A 5 -16.24 -0.12 -2.55
N GLY A 6 -14.90 -0.24 -2.55
CA GLY A 6 -14.04 0.27 -3.62
C GLY A 6 -13.36 -0.82 -4.44
N PRO A 7 -12.46 -0.45 -5.38
CA PRO A 7 -11.73 -1.40 -6.21
C PRO A 7 -10.96 -2.43 -5.40
N ASP A 8 -10.99 -3.68 -5.82
CA ASP A 8 -10.17 -4.72 -5.19
C ASP A 8 -8.70 -4.56 -5.61
N TYR A 9 -7.85 -4.23 -4.63
CA TYR A 9 -6.40 -4.10 -4.79
C TYR A 9 -5.64 -5.42 -4.55
N SER A 10 -6.33 -6.55 -4.40
CA SER A 10 -5.71 -7.89 -4.46
C SER A 10 -5.18 -8.18 -5.87
N VAL A 11 -5.92 -7.77 -6.91
CA VAL A 11 -5.59 -8.03 -8.31
C VAL A 11 -4.66 -6.95 -8.86
N GLN A 12 -3.40 -7.30 -9.03
CA GLN A 12 -2.33 -6.40 -9.44
C GLN A 12 -2.36 -6.14 -10.96
N LYS A 13 -2.92 -5.01 -11.41
CA LYS A 13 -2.88 -4.61 -12.84
C LYS A 13 -1.49 -4.20 -13.34
N ASN A 14 -0.55 -3.89 -12.42
CA ASN A 14 0.77 -3.32 -12.71
C ASN A 14 1.93 -4.11 -12.07
N THR A 15 1.75 -5.41 -11.81
CA THR A 15 2.80 -6.28 -11.23
C THR A 15 4.12 -6.15 -11.98
N GLY A 16 5.22 -6.03 -11.23
CA GLY A 16 6.59 -6.04 -11.77
C GLY A 16 7.00 -4.78 -12.52
N LYS A 17 6.13 -3.78 -12.67
CA LYS A 17 6.47 -2.51 -13.35
C LYS A 17 7.23 -1.52 -12.45
N ILE A 18 7.21 -1.72 -11.13
CA ILE A 18 7.93 -0.88 -10.16
C ILE A 18 9.27 -1.52 -9.83
N SER A 19 10.36 -0.79 -10.08
CA SER A 19 11.72 -1.15 -9.64
C SER A 19 11.94 -0.76 -8.17
N LEU A 20 12.71 -1.56 -7.43
CA LEU A 20 13.03 -1.33 -6.01
C LEU A 20 13.77 -0.01 -5.79
N GLU A 21 14.61 0.39 -6.74
CA GLU A 21 15.39 1.64 -6.68
C GLU A 21 14.51 2.90 -6.75
N HIS A 22 13.30 2.79 -7.28
CA HIS A 22 12.37 3.90 -7.39
C HIS A 22 11.51 4.11 -6.14
N ILE A 23 11.48 3.15 -5.20
CA ILE A 23 10.57 3.21 -4.03
C ILE A 23 10.83 4.46 -3.19
N ASP A 24 12.10 4.83 -2.99
CA ASP A 24 12.44 6.01 -2.17
C ASP A 24 11.88 7.30 -2.81
N ALA A 25 12.02 7.45 -4.13
CA ALA A 25 11.47 8.59 -4.86
C ALA A 25 9.93 8.58 -4.89
N LEU A 26 9.31 7.42 -5.08
CA LEU A 26 7.86 7.25 -5.04
C LEU A 26 7.30 7.56 -3.64
N SER A 27 8.05 7.27 -2.57
CA SER A 27 7.61 7.56 -1.21
C SER A 27 7.41 9.06 -0.93
N VAL A 28 8.17 9.90 -1.63
CA VAL A 28 8.09 11.36 -1.49
C VAL A 28 6.98 11.94 -2.35
N LYS A 29 6.82 11.42 -3.58
CA LYS A 29 5.93 12.01 -4.60
C LYS A 29 4.53 11.40 -4.61
N SER A 30 4.40 10.11 -4.29
CA SER A 30 3.19 9.35 -4.63
C SER A 30 2.60 8.54 -3.49
N PHE A 31 3.29 8.44 -2.36
CA PHE A 31 2.71 7.75 -1.21
C PHE A 31 1.83 8.68 -0.39
N PRO A 32 0.66 8.21 0.08
CA PRO A 32 -0.08 8.93 1.10
C PRO A 32 0.76 9.00 2.38
N LEU A 33 0.44 9.98 3.24
CA LEU A 33 1.21 10.28 4.44
C LEU A 33 1.47 9.08 5.35
N CYS A 34 0.51 8.15 5.45
CA CYS A 34 0.65 6.91 6.22
C CYS A 34 1.77 6.00 5.68
N MET A 35 1.86 5.83 4.37
CA MET A 35 2.88 4.96 3.76
C MET A 35 4.23 5.67 3.67
N ARG A 36 4.23 6.99 3.47
CA ARG A 36 5.45 7.81 3.56
C ARG A 36 6.09 7.73 4.94
N GLN A 37 5.28 7.77 6.00
CA GLN A 37 5.76 7.60 7.38
C GLN A 37 6.37 6.22 7.61
N LEU A 38 5.69 5.16 7.17
CA LEU A 38 6.19 3.78 7.30
C LEU A 38 7.49 3.57 6.53
N HIS A 39 7.57 4.09 5.31
CA HIS A 39 8.79 4.03 4.51
C HIS A 39 9.96 4.76 5.20
N LYS A 40 9.74 5.99 5.66
CA LYS A 40 10.75 6.77 6.39
C LYS A 40 11.24 6.02 7.64
N ALA A 41 10.33 5.54 8.47
CA ALA A 41 10.66 4.81 9.69
C ALA A 41 11.43 3.51 9.40
N LEU A 42 11.06 2.80 8.33
CA LEU A 42 11.80 1.62 7.88
C LEU A 42 13.24 1.97 7.48
N ARG A 43 13.45 3.06 6.73
CA ARG A 43 14.78 3.49 6.29
C ARG A 43 15.65 4.05 7.43
N GLU A 44 15.02 4.64 8.45
CA GLU A 44 15.72 5.22 9.61
C GLU A 44 16.07 4.16 10.66
N ASN A 45 15.13 3.27 10.97
CA ASN A 45 15.28 2.28 12.04
C ASN A 45 15.75 0.92 11.55
N HIS A 46 15.77 0.71 10.22
CA HIS A 46 16.05 -0.56 9.57
C HIS A 46 15.15 -1.72 10.02
N HIS A 47 13.99 -1.40 10.60
CA HIS A 47 12.99 -2.36 11.07
C HIS A 47 11.61 -1.71 11.17
N LEU A 48 10.56 -2.53 11.11
CA LEU A 48 9.20 -2.15 11.46
C LEU A 48 8.56 -3.23 12.34
N ARG A 49 7.77 -2.80 13.32
CA ARG A 49 6.89 -3.68 14.12
C ARG A 49 5.78 -4.30 13.27
N HIS A 50 5.14 -5.35 13.80
CA HIS A 50 4.19 -6.18 13.08
C HIS A 50 3.12 -5.37 12.31
N GLY A 51 2.42 -4.45 12.98
CA GLY A 51 1.40 -3.61 12.34
C GLY A 51 1.95 -2.77 11.18
N GLY A 52 3.18 -2.28 11.29
CA GLY A 52 3.86 -1.56 10.21
C GLY A 52 4.25 -2.45 9.04
N ARG A 53 4.77 -3.65 9.32
CA ARG A 53 5.10 -4.65 8.29
C ARG A 53 3.86 -5.05 7.49
N MET A 54 2.73 -5.26 8.17
CA MET A 54 1.47 -5.63 7.52
C MET A 54 0.92 -4.49 6.67
N GLN A 55 0.73 -3.30 7.25
CA GLN A 55 0.16 -2.16 6.53
C GLN A 55 1.02 -1.76 5.32
N TYR A 56 2.34 -1.67 5.51
CA TYR A 56 3.25 -1.26 4.43
C TYR A 56 3.51 -2.37 3.42
N GLY A 57 3.72 -3.61 3.88
CA GLY A 57 4.00 -4.75 3.01
C GLY A 57 2.84 -5.05 2.06
N LEU A 58 1.60 -5.02 2.56
CA LEU A 58 0.43 -5.19 1.71
C LEU A 58 0.21 -4.00 0.76
N PHE A 59 0.48 -2.77 1.21
CA PHE A 59 0.46 -1.61 0.31
C PHE A 59 1.48 -1.77 -0.84
N LEU A 60 2.71 -2.17 -0.54
CA LEU A 60 3.76 -2.41 -1.54
C LEU A 60 3.37 -3.50 -2.54
N LYS A 61 2.78 -4.60 -2.06
CA LYS A 61 2.17 -5.62 -2.91
C LYS A 61 1.11 -5.00 -3.84
N GLY A 62 0.21 -4.18 -3.30
CA GLY A 62 -0.88 -3.57 -4.05
C GLY A 62 -0.43 -2.55 -5.10
N ILE A 63 0.73 -1.92 -4.94
CA ILE A 63 1.31 -1.04 -5.98
C ILE A 63 2.05 -1.85 -7.07
N GLY A 64 2.29 -3.15 -6.85
CA GLY A 64 2.79 -4.07 -7.88
C GLY A 64 4.17 -4.66 -7.60
N LEU A 65 4.70 -4.59 -6.38
CA LEU A 65 5.90 -5.38 -6.04
C LEU A 65 5.57 -6.87 -6.16
N THR A 66 6.48 -7.61 -6.78
CA THR A 66 6.45 -9.08 -6.81
C THR A 66 6.89 -9.65 -5.46
N LEU A 67 6.63 -10.94 -5.24
CA LEU A 67 7.08 -11.62 -4.03
C LEU A 67 8.61 -11.58 -3.91
N GLU A 68 9.30 -11.82 -5.01
CA GLU A 68 10.76 -11.83 -5.09
C GLU A 68 11.33 -10.46 -4.71
N GLN A 69 10.77 -9.39 -5.29
CA GLN A 69 11.13 -8.01 -4.96
C GLN A 69 10.81 -7.67 -3.50
N ALA A 70 9.68 -8.13 -2.96
CA ALA A 70 9.32 -7.88 -1.57
C ALA A 70 10.29 -8.57 -0.60
N LEU A 71 10.65 -9.83 -0.85
CA LEU A 71 11.65 -10.55 -0.07
C LEU A 71 13.00 -9.84 -0.11
N GLU A 72 13.45 -9.43 -1.30
CA GLU A 72 14.69 -8.68 -1.46
C GLU A 72 14.64 -7.33 -0.71
N PHE A 73 13.55 -6.57 -0.86
CA PHE A 73 13.36 -5.27 -0.23
C PHE A 73 13.46 -5.35 1.30
N TRP A 74 12.70 -6.28 1.91
CA TRP A 74 12.68 -6.43 3.36
C TRP A 74 13.99 -7.02 3.88
N LYS A 75 14.55 -8.03 3.21
CA LYS A 75 15.81 -8.67 3.63
C LYS A 75 16.96 -7.68 3.62
N LYS A 76 17.11 -6.93 2.53
CA LYS A 76 18.17 -5.92 2.38
C LYS A 76 18.09 -4.86 3.47
N GLU A 77 16.90 -4.39 3.81
CA GLU A 77 16.75 -3.35 4.83
C GLU A 77 16.97 -3.91 6.25
N PHE A 78 16.42 -5.08 6.59
CA PHE A 78 16.54 -5.65 7.94
C PHE A 78 17.96 -6.10 8.28
N ILE A 79 18.74 -6.55 7.28
CA ILE A 79 20.17 -6.86 7.48
C ILE A 79 20.95 -5.60 7.88
N ARG A 80 20.59 -4.41 7.37
CA ARG A 80 21.20 -3.14 7.83
C ARG A 80 20.91 -2.87 9.31
N GLY A 81 19.75 -3.32 9.77
CA GLY A 81 19.33 -3.32 11.18
C GLY A 81 19.94 -4.45 12.02
N LYS A 82 20.94 -5.16 11.49
CA LYS A 82 21.62 -6.30 12.15
C LYS A 82 20.71 -7.51 12.40
N VAL A 83 19.62 -7.64 11.64
CA VAL A 83 18.88 -8.92 11.58
C VAL A 83 19.72 -9.89 10.76
N ASP A 84 20.08 -11.00 11.37
CA ASP A 84 20.81 -12.08 10.70
C ASP A 84 20.00 -12.67 9.52
N ALA A 85 20.69 -13.11 8.47
CA ALA A 85 20.03 -13.66 7.28
C ALA A 85 19.18 -14.90 7.60
N ASP A 86 19.65 -15.77 8.49
CA ASP A 86 18.89 -16.95 8.92
C ASP A 86 17.70 -16.55 9.81
N LYS A 87 17.88 -15.53 10.67
CA LYS A 87 16.75 -14.96 11.45
C LYS A 87 15.69 -14.37 10.51
N PHE A 88 16.12 -13.71 9.42
CA PHE A 88 15.19 -13.21 8.41
C PHE A 88 14.41 -14.33 7.73
N ASP A 89 15.10 -15.34 7.23
CA ASP A 89 14.50 -16.42 6.45
C ASP A 89 13.53 -17.26 7.31
N LYS A 90 13.83 -17.47 8.61
CA LYS A 90 12.97 -18.19 9.55
C LYS A 90 11.79 -17.35 10.06
N GLY A 91 12.03 -16.09 10.42
CA GLY A 91 11.04 -15.27 11.14
C GLY A 91 10.18 -14.36 10.26
N TYR A 92 10.70 -13.89 9.12
CA TYR A 92 10.07 -12.83 8.33
C TYR A 92 9.68 -13.27 6.92
N ALA A 93 10.52 -14.07 6.25
CA ALA A 93 10.24 -14.52 4.89
C ALA A 93 8.95 -15.34 4.78
N TYR A 94 8.62 -16.14 5.80
CA TYR A 94 7.35 -16.87 5.87
C TYR A 94 6.14 -15.91 5.86
N SER A 95 6.13 -14.89 6.72
CA SER A 95 5.05 -13.90 6.78
C SER A 95 4.90 -13.14 5.46
N ILE A 96 6.01 -12.80 4.80
CA ILE A 96 5.98 -12.15 3.48
C ILE A 96 5.35 -13.08 2.44
N ARG A 97 5.78 -14.36 2.36
CA ARG A 97 5.18 -15.33 1.42
C ARG A 97 3.68 -15.55 1.68
N HIS A 98 3.27 -15.55 2.94
CA HIS A 98 1.87 -15.65 3.33
C HIS A 98 1.03 -14.46 2.83
N ASN A 99 1.55 -13.23 2.92
CA ASN A 99 0.87 -12.04 2.39
C ASN A 99 0.60 -12.09 0.87
N TYR A 100 1.37 -12.91 0.14
CA TYR A 100 1.22 -13.17 -1.30
C TYR A 100 0.49 -14.49 -1.61
N GLY A 101 -0.17 -15.10 -0.61
CA GLY A 101 -0.93 -16.33 -0.78
C GLY A 101 -0.07 -17.57 -1.13
N LYS A 102 1.24 -17.55 -0.84
CA LYS A 102 2.14 -18.67 -1.14
C LYS A 102 2.33 -19.65 0.02
N GLU A 103 1.76 -19.36 1.18
CA GLU A 103 1.84 -20.19 2.39
C GLU A 103 0.43 -20.42 2.98
N GLY A 104 0.31 -21.40 3.89
CA GLY A 104 -0.92 -21.66 4.65
C GLY A 104 -2.14 -21.99 3.77
N LYS A 105 -3.32 -21.44 4.11
CA LYS A 105 -4.57 -21.57 3.33
C LYS A 105 -4.52 -20.89 1.94
N ARG A 106 -3.38 -20.27 1.58
CA ARG A 106 -3.17 -19.53 0.32
C ARG A 106 -4.12 -18.34 0.16
N THR A 107 -4.52 -17.74 1.27
CA THR A 107 -5.34 -16.52 1.28
C THR A 107 -4.51 -15.36 0.76
N ASP A 108 -4.94 -14.75 -0.34
CA ASP A 108 -4.26 -13.59 -0.88
C ASP A 108 -4.71 -12.32 -0.15
N TYR A 109 -3.92 -11.89 0.84
CA TYR A 109 -4.29 -10.77 1.70
C TYR A 109 -4.44 -9.46 0.90
N THR A 110 -5.60 -8.83 1.05
CA THR A 110 -5.91 -7.55 0.43
C THR A 110 -5.18 -6.41 1.14
N PRO A 111 -4.62 -5.45 0.41
CA PRO A 111 -4.16 -4.18 0.98
C PRO A 111 -5.20 -3.51 1.88
N TYR A 112 -4.74 -2.82 2.92
CA TYR A 112 -5.65 -2.21 3.90
C TYR A 112 -6.31 -0.94 3.35
N SER A 113 -7.63 -0.86 3.47
CA SER A 113 -8.40 0.35 3.19
C SER A 113 -8.13 1.47 4.22
N CYS A 114 -8.46 2.71 3.87
CA CYS A 114 -8.37 3.83 4.81
C CYS A 114 -9.19 3.54 6.08
N MET A 115 -10.41 3.03 5.93
CA MET A 115 -11.27 2.70 7.08
C MET A 115 -10.64 1.67 8.01
N LYS A 116 -10.04 0.59 7.47
CA LYS A 116 -9.34 -0.41 8.28
C LYS A 116 -8.16 0.22 9.05
N ILE A 117 -7.36 1.05 8.37
CA ILE A 117 -6.22 1.73 8.97
C ILE A 117 -6.64 2.73 10.06
N ILE A 118 -7.79 3.39 9.92
CA ILE A 118 -8.27 4.41 10.88
C ILE A 118 -8.99 3.75 12.08
N MET A 119 -9.72 2.64 11.87
CA MET A 119 -10.66 2.11 12.88
C MET A 119 -10.16 0.87 13.64
N SER A 120 -9.20 0.09 13.12
CA SER A 120 -8.89 -1.23 13.68
C SER A 120 -7.77 -1.23 14.73
N ASN A 121 -6.50 -1.14 14.31
CA ASN A 121 -5.34 -1.26 15.20
C ASN A 121 -4.67 0.10 15.42
N PRO A 122 -4.92 0.80 16.53
CA PRO A 122 -4.26 2.07 16.82
C PRO A 122 -2.77 1.85 17.17
N PRO A 123 -1.86 2.69 16.66
CA PRO A 123 -0.43 2.56 16.95
C PRO A 123 -0.10 2.91 18.41
N SER A 124 0.86 2.20 18.99
CA SER A 124 1.45 2.48 20.31
C SER A 124 2.84 3.14 20.19
N GLN A 125 3.50 3.42 21.32
CA GLN A 125 4.87 3.96 21.31
C GLN A 125 5.82 3.00 20.57
N GLY A 126 6.56 3.54 19.60
CA GLY A 126 7.45 2.77 18.72
C GLY A 126 6.76 2.22 17.46
N ASP A 127 5.44 2.36 17.33
CA ASP A 127 4.72 2.03 16.11
C ASP A 127 4.62 3.23 15.15
N TYR A 128 4.72 2.93 13.86
CA TYR A 128 4.61 3.91 12.79
C TYR A 128 3.41 3.65 11.86
N HIS A 129 2.62 2.61 12.14
CA HIS A 129 1.42 2.27 11.37
C HIS A 129 0.23 3.16 11.73
N GLY A 130 -0.91 2.94 11.07
CA GLY A 130 -2.11 3.76 11.23
C GLY A 130 -2.19 4.94 10.26
N CYS A 131 -3.21 5.79 10.47
CA CYS A 131 -3.43 7.01 9.70
C CYS A 131 -2.88 8.22 10.45
N PRO A 132 -1.89 8.96 9.91
CA PRO A 132 -1.34 10.14 10.57
C PRO A 132 -2.38 11.22 10.88
N PHE A 133 -3.39 11.39 10.03
CA PHE A 133 -4.48 12.35 10.25
C PHE A 133 -5.38 11.99 11.43
N ARG A 134 -5.37 10.72 11.89
CA ARG A 134 -6.14 10.24 13.05
C ARG A 134 -5.29 10.04 14.29
N HIS A 135 -4.11 9.44 14.12
CA HIS A 135 -3.32 8.88 15.24
C HIS A 135 -2.10 9.73 15.61
N SER A 136 -1.71 10.72 14.81
CA SER A 136 -0.65 11.64 15.22
C SER A 136 -1.21 12.74 16.11
N ASP A 137 -0.41 13.18 17.08
CA ASP A 137 -0.65 14.42 17.79
C ASP A 137 -0.78 15.60 16.79
N PRO A 138 -1.73 16.54 16.98
CA PRO A 138 -1.95 17.64 16.05
C PRO A 138 -0.73 18.55 15.81
N GLU A 139 0.08 18.84 16.84
CA GLU A 139 1.26 19.70 16.68
C GLU A 139 2.37 18.94 15.95
N LEU A 140 2.55 17.65 16.24
CA LEU A 140 3.47 16.80 15.47
C LEU A 140 3.02 16.66 14.01
N LEU A 141 1.72 16.52 13.75
CA LEU A 141 1.17 16.46 12.39
C LEU A 141 1.45 17.76 11.63
N LYS A 142 1.21 18.91 12.27
CA LYS A 142 1.51 20.24 11.72
C LYS A 142 2.98 20.37 11.34
N GLN A 143 3.90 20.02 12.23
CA GLN A 143 5.34 20.05 11.96
C GLN A 143 5.72 19.15 10.78
N LYS A 144 5.16 17.93 10.70
CA LYS A 144 5.36 17.02 9.57
C LYS A 144 4.87 17.65 8.25
N LEU A 145 3.67 18.20 8.22
CA LEU A 145 3.11 18.82 7.01
C LEU A 145 3.97 20.01 6.54
N GLN A 146 4.43 20.86 7.47
CA GLN A 146 5.35 21.95 7.16
C GLN A 146 6.70 21.45 6.61
N SER A 147 7.25 20.37 7.17
CA SER A 147 8.48 19.75 6.66
C SER A 147 8.32 19.24 5.22
N TYR A 148 7.10 18.84 4.86
CA TYR A 148 6.72 18.40 3.50
C TYR A 148 6.29 19.56 2.60
N LYS A 149 6.58 20.81 2.99
CA LYS A 149 6.36 22.03 2.20
C LYS A 149 4.90 22.29 1.88
N VAL A 150 3.98 21.77 2.69
CA VAL A 150 2.56 22.16 2.60
C VAL A 150 2.43 23.64 3.02
N PRO A 151 1.74 24.48 2.22
CA PRO A 151 1.57 25.89 2.55
C PRO A 151 0.88 26.09 3.92
N PRO A 152 1.23 27.13 4.71
CA PRO A 152 0.65 27.34 6.04
C PRO A 152 -0.88 27.40 6.06
N SER A 153 -1.51 28.03 5.06
CA SER A 153 -2.97 28.05 4.90
C SER A 153 -3.55 26.66 4.68
N GLY A 154 -2.89 25.83 3.87
CA GLY A 154 -3.26 24.44 3.63
C GLY A 154 -3.11 23.57 4.88
N VAL A 155 -2.06 23.79 5.67
CA VAL A 155 -1.89 23.11 6.97
C VAL A 155 -3.06 23.41 7.90
N THR A 156 -3.47 24.68 8.01
CA THR A 156 -4.65 25.07 8.81
C THR A 156 -5.93 24.37 8.34
N GLN A 157 -6.17 24.32 7.04
CA GLN A 157 -7.35 23.63 6.47
C GLN A 157 -7.34 22.11 6.77
N ILE A 158 -6.19 21.46 6.63
CA ILE A 158 -6.02 20.04 6.96
C ILE A 158 -6.32 19.80 8.45
N LEU A 159 -5.80 20.64 9.35
CA LEU A 159 -6.02 20.48 10.79
C LEU A 159 -7.48 20.71 11.19
N GLU A 160 -8.20 21.61 10.52
CA GLU A 160 -9.64 21.80 10.75
C GLU A 160 -10.44 20.55 10.33
N LEU A 161 -10.10 19.93 9.20
CA LEU A 161 -10.69 18.66 8.78
C LEU A 161 -10.39 17.53 9.78
N VAL A 162 -9.17 17.47 10.30
CA VAL A 162 -8.79 16.51 11.35
C VAL A 162 -9.61 16.72 12.62
N LYS A 163 -9.79 17.97 13.05
CA LYS A 163 -10.62 18.34 14.21
C LYS A 163 -12.08 17.94 14.03
N GLY A 164 -12.60 18.06 12.81
CA GLY A 164 -13.92 17.55 12.41
C GLY A 164 -13.98 16.02 12.20
N MET A 165 -12.90 15.29 12.49
CA MET A 165 -12.79 13.84 12.29
C MET A 165 -12.91 13.39 10.81
N HIS A 166 -12.72 14.30 9.86
CA HIS A 166 -12.78 14.05 8.42
C HIS A 166 -11.42 13.60 7.86
N TYR A 167 -10.85 12.52 8.42
CA TYR A 167 -9.45 12.12 8.16
C TYR A 167 -9.15 11.80 6.69
N GLN A 168 -10.09 11.19 5.97
CA GLN A 168 -9.93 10.92 4.54
C GLN A 168 -9.96 12.20 3.72
N LEU A 169 -10.82 13.17 4.07
CA LEU A 169 -10.84 14.49 3.41
C LEU A 169 -9.56 15.27 3.72
N ALA A 170 -9.02 15.17 4.93
CA ALA A 170 -7.71 15.74 5.26
C ALA A 170 -6.59 15.14 4.38
N CYS A 171 -6.65 13.84 4.09
CA CYS A 171 -5.73 13.17 3.18
C CYS A 171 -5.93 13.59 1.71
N GLN A 172 -7.18 13.82 1.27
CA GLN A 172 -7.48 14.39 -0.05
C GLN A 172 -6.92 15.81 -0.16
N LYS A 173 -7.13 16.66 0.85
CA LYS A 173 -6.59 18.02 0.87
C LYS A 173 -5.06 18.02 0.81
N TYR A 174 -4.43 17.08 1.51
CA TYR A 174 -2.98 16.86 1.37
C TYR A 174 -2.58 16.47 -0.05
N PHE A 175 -3.32 15.58 -0.73
CA PHE A 175 -3.08 15.21 -2.12
C PHE A 175 -3.16 16.42 -3.07
N GLU A 176 -4.23 17.22 -2.97
CA GLU A 176 -4.43 18.44 -3.77
C GLU A 176 -3.24 19.39 -3.66
N LEU A 177 -2.82 19.66 -2.42
CA LEU A 177 -1.73 20.60 -2.14
C LEU A 177 -0.37 20.09 -2.61
N THR A 178 -0.11 18.79 -2.57
CA THR A 178 1.18 18.23 -2.99
C THR A 178 1.27 17.92 -4.49
N HIS A 179 0.14 17.84 -5.18
CA HIS A 179 0.07 17.64 -6.63
C HIS A 179 -0.29 18.93 -7.39
N GLU A 180 -0.53 20.02 -6.68
CA GLU A 180 -0.91 21.32 -7.23
C GLU A 180 -2.17 21.23 -8.11
N VAL A 181 -3.20 20.53 -7.60
CA VAL A 181 -4.51 20.38 -8.27
C VAL A 181 -5.62 20.92 -7.39
N ASP A 182 -6.62 21.56 -8.01
CA ASP A 182 -7.75 22.17 -7.30
C ASP A 182 -8.82 21.15 -6.88
N ASP A 183 -9.01 20.10 -7.70
CA ASP A 183 -9.92 19.00 -7.44
C ASP A 183 -9.29 17.69 -7.93
N ILE A 184 -9.43 16.65 -7.12
CA ILE A 184 -8.95 15.30 -7.43
C ILE A 184 -9.95 14.52 -8.28
N GLY A 185 -11.23 14.89 -8.26
CA GLY A 185 -12.29 14.24 -9.04
C GLY A 185 -12.65 12.82 -8.58
N PHE A 186 -12.24 12.42 -7.37
CA PHE A 186 -12.58 11.13 -6.77
C PHE A 186 -12.69 11.22 -5.24
N SER A 187 -13.43 10.29 -4.62
CA SER A 187 -13.45 10.17 -3.16
C SER A 187 -12.40 9.17 -2.70
N LEU A 188 -11.39 9.64 -1.98
CA LEU A 188 -10.30 8.82 -1.48
C LEU A 188 -10.77 7.89 -0.37
N ASN A 189 -10.60 6.59 -0.57
CA ASN A 189 -10.92 5.56 0.42
C ASN A 189 -9.85 4.48 0.61
N HIS A 190 -8.76 4.53 -0.15
CA HIS A 190 -7.71 3.51 -0.09
C HIS A 190 -6.30 4.08 -0.36
N PRO A 191 -5.25 3.68 0.38
CA PRO A 191 -3.87 4.11 0.11
C PRO A 191 -3.38 3.77 -1.30
N ASN A 192 -3.68 2.58 -1.82
CA ASN A 192 -3.34 2.22 -3.21
C ASN A 192 -4.11 3.05 -4.26
N GLN A 193 -5.30 3.57 -3.94
CA GLN A 193 -6.00 4.53 -4.80
C GLN A 193 -5.23 5.85 -4.87
N TYR A 194 -4.82 6.40 -3.73
CA TYR A 194 -3.96 7.59 -3.66
C TYR A 194 -2.74 7.42 -4.56
N PHE A 195 -2.05 6.29 -4.44
CA PHE A 195 -0.86 6.01 -5.25
C PHE A 195 -1.17 5.96 -6.75
N ALA A 196 -2.22 5.24 -7.16
CA ALA A 196 -2.59 5.10 -8.57
C ALA A 196 -2.92 6.47 -9.20
N GLU A 197 -3.66 7.31 -8.47
CA GLU A 197 -4.05 8.65 -8.93
C GLU A 197 -2.86 9.61 -8.97
N SER A 198 -1.95 9.53 -8.00
CA SER A 198 -0.69 10.28 -8.05
C SER A 198 0.12 9.91 -9.30
N GLN A 199 0.27 8.61 -9.57
CA GLN A 199 0.99 8.14 -10.76
C GLN A 199 0.31 8.61 -12.06
N ARG A 200 -1.02 8.65 -12.10
CA ARG A 200 -1.78 9.16 -13.26
C ARG A 200 -1.51 10.65 -13.51
N ILE A 201 -1.45 11.47 -12.47
CA ILE A 201 -1.14 12.91 -12.60
C ILE A 201 0.31 13.10 -13.07
N LEU A 202 1.26 12.42 -12.43
CA LEU A 202 2.69 12.57 -12.72
C LEU A 202 3.10 12.04 -14.11
N SER A 203 2.33 11.10 -14.68
CA SER A 203 2.50 10.61 -16.05
C SER A 203 1.76 11.45 -17.11
N GLY A 204 1.10 12.54 -16.71
CA GLY A 204 0.34 13.41 -17.61
C GLY A 204 -0.88 12.72 -18.23
N GLY A 205 -1.49 11.77 -17.50
CA GLY A 205 -2.65 10.99 -17.97
C GLY A 205 -2.33 9.97 -19.08
N ARG A 206 -1.05 9.77 -19.43
CA ARG A 206 -0.64 8.73 -20.37
C ARG A 206 -0.35 7.46 -19.57
N GLU A 207 -1.12 6.40 -19.81
CA GLU A 207 -0.68 5.07 -19.38
C GLU A 207 0.74 4.83 -19.92
N VAL A 208 1.63 4.30 -19.07
CA VAL A 208 3.01 3.97 -19.45
C VAL A 208 2.98 2.82 -20.47
N LYS A 209 2.74 3.16 -21.73
CA LYS A 209 3.20 2.41 -22.89
C LYS A 209 4.45 3.13 -23.36
N LYS A 210 5.62 2.63 -22.96
CA LYS A 210 6.86 2.95 -23.68
C LYS A 210 7.24 1.76 -24.53
N GLU A 211 7.26 2.02 -25.83
CA GLU A 211 7.56 1.12 -26.94
C GLU A 211 8.94 0.47 -26.79
N LEU A 212 9.00 -0.83 -27.10
CA LEU A 212 10.21 -1.44 -27.64
C LEU A 212 9.99 -1.60 -29.14
N SER A 213 10.81 -0.88 -29.90
CA SER A 213 10.89 -0.92 -31.36
C SER A 213 11.45 -2.25 -31.85
N HIS A 214 10.61 -2.97 -32.60
CA HIS A 214 10.86 -3.38 -33.98
C HIS A 214 12.21 -4.03 -34.34
N LEU A 215 12.28 -5.36 -34.19
CA LEU A 215 13.00 -6.35 -35.03
C LEU A 215 12.26 -7.68 -34.77
N GLY A 216 11.72 -8.49 -35.69
CA GLY A 216 11.59 -8.51 -37.14
C GLY A 216 10.42 -9.46 -37.50
N ASN A 217 9.94 -9.35 -38.73
CA ASN A 217 8.70 -9.95 -39.23
C ASN A 217 8.98 -11.22 -40.05
N SER A 218 8.20 -12.29 -39.84
CA SER A 218 7.71 -13.26 -40.87
C SER A 218 6.90 -14.38 -40.17
N GLN A 219 5.56 -14.40 -40.31
CA GLN A 219 4.79 -15.28 -41.22
C GLN A 219 4.95 -16.78 -40.91
N GLN A 220 3.91 -17.61 -40.66
CA GLN A 220 2.62 -17.71 -41.37
C GLN A 220 1.62 -18.66 -40.65
N LYS A 221 0.33 -18.28 -40.69
CA LYS A 221 -0.92 -19.03 -41.03
C LYS A 221 -1.43 -20.29 -40.27
N ASN A 222 -2.66 -20.10 -39.77
CA ASN A 222 -3.94 -20.79 -40.10
C ASN A 222 -4.59 -21.82 -39.14
N ASN A 223 -5.91 -21.55 -38.96
CA ASN A 223 -7.10 -22.41 -38.87
C ASN A 223 -7.81 -22.66 -37.51
N SER A 224 -8.95 -21.96 -37.39
CA SER A 224 -10.35 -22.47 -37.29
C SER A 224 -10.88 -23.17 -36.02
N GLN A 225 -11.99 -22.58 -35.53
CA GLN A 225 -13.20 -23.16 -34.88
C GLN A 225 -12.99 -23.95 -33.56
N GLU A 226 -13.83 -23.93 -32.53
CA GLU A 226 -15.28 -23.81 -32.45
C GLU A 226 -15.71 -23.50 -30.99
N SER A 227 -16.94 -23.00 -30.84
CA SER A 227 -17.70 -22.67 -29.62
C SER A 227 -17.91 -23.83 -28.63
N VAL A 228 -18.06 -23.55 -27.32
CA VAL A 228 -19.22 -23.95 -26.48
C VAL A 228 -19.30 -23.07 -25.22
N ASN A 229 -20.54 -22.68 -24.93
CA ASN A 229 -21.09 -21.88 -23.84
C ASN A 229 -21.21 -22.68 -22.53
N SER A 230 -21.01 -22.06 -21.35
CA SER A 230 -21.64 -22.52 -20.09
C SER A 230 -21.63 -21.42 -19.02
N ASN A 231 -22.84 -21.00 -18.66
CA ASN A 231 -23.20 -20.19 -17.52
C ASN A 231 -22.95 -20.93 -16.19
N SER A 232 -22.45 -20.22 -15.18
CA SER A 232 -22.78 -20.51 -13.79
C SER A 232 -22.69 -19.26 -12.90
N THR A 233 -23.83 -18.95 -12.31
CA THR A 233 -24.22 -17.90 -11.36
C THR A 233 -23.30 -17.80 -10.12
N PRO A 234 -23.15 -16.62 -9.47
CA PRO A 234 -22.19 -16.43 -8.39
C PRO A 234 -22.75 -16.88 -7.04
N THR A 235 -21.96 -17.64 -6.29
CA THR A 235 -22.27 -17.98 -4.89
C THR A 235 -21.48 -17.06 -3.96
N SER A 236 -22.22 -16.18 -3.28
CA SER A 236 -21.79 -15.36 -2.16
C SER A 236 -21.27 -16.21 -1.00
N SER A 237 -20.12 -15.83 -0.43
CA SER A 237 -19.80 -16.14 0.97
C SER A 237 -18.75 -15.16 1.51
N ASN A 238 -19.24 -14.07 2.10
CA ASN A 238 -18.52 -13.31 3.11
C ASN A 238 -18.92 -13.87 4.48
N THR A 239 -17.92 -14.18 5.33
CA THR A 239 -17.84 -13.94 6.79
C THR A 239 -16.98 -15.02 7.45
N THR A 240 -15.66 -14.82 7.52
CA THR A 240 -14.76 -15.57 8.43
C THR A 240 -13.41 -14.87 8.69
N THR A 241 -13.11 -13.74 8.04
CA THR A 241 -11.75 -13.18 8.01
C THR A 241 -11.30 -12.44 9.27
N ASP A 242 -12.22 -12.06 10.17
CA ASP A 242 -11.86 -11.27 11.36
C ASP A 242 -11.51 -12.12 12.59
N VAL A 243 -11.92 -13.39 12.64
CA VAL A 243 -11.68 -14.26 13.82
C VAL A 243 -10.34 -15.01 13.74
N GLU A 244 -9.82 -15.25 12.53
CA GLU A 244 -8.57 -16.03 12.35
C GLU A 244 -7.29 -15.20 12.44
N LEU A 245 -7.38 -13.87 12.58
CA LEU A 245 -6.21 -13.03 12.83
C LEU A 245 -5.65 -13.23 14.25
N GLU A 246 -6.51 -13.51 15.23
CA GLU A 246 -6.12 -13.76 16.64
C GLU A 246 -5.37 -15.10 16.81
N GLY A 247 -5.68 -16.12 15.99
CA GLY A 247 -5.13 -17.47 16.16
C GLY A 247 -3.62 -17.61 15.86
N LEU A 248 -3.01 -16.66 15.16
CA LEU A 248 -1.56 -16.62 14.91
C LEU A 248 -0.83 -15.60 15.79
N GLU A 249 -1.53 -14.81 16.60
CA GLU A 249 -0.90 -13.91 17.58
C GLU A 249 0.03 -14.68 18.54
N ALA A 250 -0.31 -15.93 18.84
CA ALA A 250 0.47 -16.79 19.73
C ALA A 250 1.84 -17.25 19.18
N TYR A 251 2.10 -17.13 17.86
CA TYR A 251 3.40 -17.52 17.27
C TYR A 251 4.34 -16.32 17.04
N PHE A 252 3.85 -15.09 17.20
CA PHE A 252 4.57 -13.87 16.81
C PHE A 252 4.68 -12.81 17.91
N THR A 253 4.35 -13.15 19.16
CA THR A 253 4.50 -12.30 20.34
C THR A 253 5.90 -12.30 20.95
N GLU A 254 6.87 -13.02 20.37
CA GLU A 254 8.27 -12.93 20.78
C GLU A 254 9.06 -11.96 19.87
N ASP A 255 8.88 -10.65 20.10
CA ASP A 255 9.90 -9.59 19.95
C ASP A 255 9.31 -8.23 20.35
#